data_AF-A0A7S4K5H6-F1
#
_entry.id   AF-A0A7S4K5H6-F1
#
_cell.length_a   1.000
_cell.length_b   1.000
_cell.length_c   1.000
_cell.angle_alpha   90.00
_cell.angle_beta   90.00
_cell.angle_gamma   90.00
#
_symmetry.space_group_name_H-M   'P 1'
#
loop_
_entity.id
_entity.type
_entity.pdbx_description
1 polymer ?
#
loop_
_entity_poly.entity_id
_entity_poly.type
_entity_poly.pdbx_seq_one_letter_code
_entity_poly.pdbx_strand_id
1 'polypeptide(L)'
;GGARRGKVKPKKKKKKKKVDESSAGGGGGNAGAMRMRPLPNLRIDVKGDESYREALRSLSEALSGGAAGGSGSGGGPSPPGELQQLACHPSAGPLLIVLLRVLARAEKGDGAAAGGGGGAGDDDEKKSVADHRLGILPPEPLYREGSDADGLVKRLLCWDDAVAADEGDDKVDAAGESSPEPSASSQRYAPDVIYGLSGEPRGSHLLETILRTCPPPFHSSICFSGGFYRPSSFREYALHDVSNFVVQAVLATARTPAQAERLLPCVLPLIRGEGDDARYTVLDKKHRRGGILWRAAEMCATHRVGTDELVRAVREGYGTLAAKERDERAPPIEDGDGEDGTKKRKKRARKPGVAAAPLDECVRRLLDLKPPERDGGRCSMDAAGARALHHLVQRADDCSSCGELLSDGLAGGLTGEEWAWIANDGLGSRCIMDAITSTAPSTRRRSGANARTRAVVAIRSKLEGQLASLASERVGHHSVKNLFAALPPSTSSESGDEKALVAAELARSANRLGGTAMGRAVMDACSVREYMEGEDAWRAAARRREEAVTFL
;
A
#
# COMPACT_ATOMS: atom_id res chain seq x y z
N GLY A 1 23.62 -6.03 -42.31
CA GLY A 1 24.04 -4.62 -42.30
C GLY A 1 22.93 -3.73 -42.82
N GLY A 2 22.67 -2.59 -42.16
CA GLY A 2 21.91 -1.48 -42.72
C GLY A 2 20.50 -1.24 -42.15
N ALA A 3 20.36 -0.82 -40.89
CA ALA A 3 19.16 -0.12 -40.40
C ALA A 3 19.40 1.40 -40.43
N ARG A 4 18.81 2.08 -41.41
CA ARG A 4 18.85 3.55 -41.55
C ARG A 4 18.00 4.22 -40.46
N ARG A 5 18.60 5.15 -39.72
CA ARG A 5 17.95 6.06 -38.77
C ARG A 5 16.80 6.83 -39.44
N GLY A 6 15.58 6.69 -38.90
CA GLY A 6 14.43 7.51 -39.26
C GLY A 6 14.58 8.95 -38.75
N LYS A 7 14.40 9.92 -39.66
CA LYS A 7 14.35 11.36 -39.35
C LYS A 7 13.13 11.66 -38.47
N VAL A 8 13.36 12.34 -37.34
CA VAL A 8 12.32 12.90 -36.47
C VAL A 8 11.58 14.02 -37.24
N LYS A 9 10.28 13.82 -37.51
CA LYS A 9 9.42 14.87 -38.08
C LYS A 9 9.15 15.95 -37.02
N PRO A 10 9.17 17.25 -37.37
CA PRO A 10 8.84 18.32 -36.44
C PRO A 10 7.36 18.23 -36.02
N LYS A 11 7.11 18.37 -34.70
CA LYS A 11 5.77 18.37 -34.10
C LYS A 11 4.94 19.52 -34.68
N LYS A 12 3.88 19.20 -35.44
CA LYS A 12 2.81 20.16 -35.76
C LYS A 12 2.19 20.66 -34.45
N LYS A 13 2.19 21.98 -34.25
CA LYS A 13 1.43 22.66 -33.18
C LYS A 13 -0.04 22.24 -33.27
N LYS A 14 -0.50 21.44 -32.29
CA LYS A 14 -1.91 21.03 -32.17
C LYS A 14 -2.70 22.25 -31.71
N LYS A 15 -3.57 22.78 -32.58
CA LYS A 15 -4.52 23.86 -32.28
C LYS A 15 -5.38 23.40 -31.09
N LYS A 16 -5.35 24.16 -29.99
CA LYS A 16 -6.07 23.87 -28.74
C LYS A 16 -7.57 23.86 -29.05
N LYS A 17 -8.18 22.68 -29.13
CA LYS A 17 -9.65 22.52 -29.20
C LYS A 17 -10.18 22.89 -27.82
N LYS A 18 -11.05 23.89 -27.75
CA LYS A 18 -11.84 24.24 -26.56
C LYS A 18 -12.65 22.97 -26.21
N VAL A 19 -12.41 22.41 -25.02
CA VAL A 19 -13.15 21.26 -24.50
C VAL A 19 -14.15 21.83 -23.52
N ASP A 20 -15.44 21.56 -23.75
CA ASP A 20 -16.54 21.97 -22.88
C ASP A 20 -16.47 21.28 -21.52
N GLU A 21 -16.79 22.04 -20.48
CA GLU A 21 -16.82 21.66 -19.07
C GLU A 21 -17.99 20.71 -18.75
N SER A 22 -17.86 19.43 -19.09
CA SER A 22 -18.81 18.39 -18.62
C SER A 22 -18.16 17.03 -18.28
N SER A 23 -16.86 17.01 -17.98
CA SER A 23 -16.16 15.79 -17.56
C SER A 23 -15.24 16.05 -16.36
N ALA A 24 -15.84 16.22 -15.19
CA ALA A 24 -15.15 16.10 -13.91
C ALA A 24 -14.90 14.62 -13.62
N GLY A 25 -13.70 14.15 -13.94
CA GLY A 25 -13.32 12.74 -13.82
C GLY A 25 -11.90 12.51 -14.29
N GLY A 26 -10.94 13.24 -13.70
CA GLY A 26 -9.51 12.97 -13.87
C GLY A 26 -9.11 11.67 -13.15
N GLY A 27 -9.62 10.54 -13.63
CA GLY A 27 -9.16 9.22 -13.25
C GLY A 27 -7.79 8.99 -13.86
N GLY A 28 -6.74 9.03 -13.03
CA GLY A 28 -5.50 8.36 -13.36
C GLY A 28 -5.84 6.92 -13.73
N GLY A 29 -5.48 6.51 -14.93
CA GLY A 29 -5.70 5.16 -15.42
C GLY A 29 -4.88 4.16 -14.60
N ASN A 30 -5.35 3.81 -13.41
CA ASN A 30 -5.16 2.48 -12.91
C ASN A 30 -5.92 1.60 -13.89
N ALA A 31 -5.18 0.89 -14.75
CA ALA A 31 -5.70 -0.33 -15.35
C ALA A 31 -6.26 -1.15 -14.20
N GLY A 32 -7.60 -1.15 -14.05
CA GLY A 32 -8.26 -1.71 -12.89
C GLY A 32 -7.77 -3.14 -12.74
N ALA A 33 -7.20 -3.48 -11.58
CA ALA A 33 -6.95 -4.86 -11.23
C ALA A 33 -8.24 -5.63 -11.55
N MET A 34 -8.19 -6.51 -12.55
CA MET A 34 -9.37 -7.20 -13.05
C MET A 34 -9.89 -8.08 -11.92
N ARG A 35 -10.87 -7.56 -11.17
CA ARG A 35 -11.38 -8.19 -9.97
C ARG A 35 -12.39 -9.23 -10.40
N MET A 36 -11.93 -10.47 -10.48
CA MET A 36 -12.81 -11.62 -10.64
C MET A 36 -13.55 -11.82 -9.32
N ARG A 37 -14.78 -11.29 -9.20
CA ARG A 37 -15.69 -11.65 -8.11
C ARG A 37 -16.12 -13.10 -8.37
N PRO A 38 -15.79 -14.06 -7.48
CA PRO A 38 -16.34 -15.40 -7.60
C PRO A 38 -17.87 -15.27 -7.47
N LEU A 39 -18.59 -15.75 -8.48
CA LEU A 39 -20.03 -15.86 -8.36
C LEU A 39 -20.29 -17.05 -7.43
N PRO A 40 -21.00 -16.88 -6.31
CA PRO A 40 -21.27 -17.96 -5.35
C PRO A 40 -22.11 -19.08 -5.98
N ASN A 41 -22.78 -18.80 -7.10
CA ASN A 41 -23.59 -19.74 -7.87
C ASN A 41 -22.99 -19.94 -9.27
N LEU A 42 -21.74 -20.37 -9.34
CA LEU A 42 -21.20 -20.85 -10.61
C LEU A 42 -21.99 -22.10 -11.01
N ARG A 43 -22.58 -22.08 -12.21
CA ARG A 43 -23.24 -23.27 -12.81
C ARG A 43 -22.27 -24.42 -13.06
N ILE A 44 -20.97 -24.16 -12.95
CA ILE A 44 -19.90 -25.11 -13.19
C ILE A 44 -19.22 -25.36 -11.85
N ASP A 45 -19.39 -26.58 -11.33
CA ASP A 45 -18.60 -27.06 -10.23
C ASP A 45 -17.19 -27.37 -10.74
N VAL A 46 -16.30 -26.38 -10.65
CA VAL A 46 -14.89 -26.49 -11.07
C VAL A 46 -14.17 -27.65 -10.36
N LYS A 47 -14.70 -28.13 -9.22
CA LYS A 47 -14.10 -29.22 -8.45
C LYS A 47 -14.66 -30.59 -8.78
N GLY A 48 -15.96 -30.68 -9.05
CA GLY A 48 -16.65 -31.93 -9.40
C GLY A 48 -16.65 -32.25 -10.89
N ASP A 49 -16.38 -31.27 -11.75
CA ASP A 49 -16.40 -31.43 -13.20
C ASP A 49 -14.98 -31.69 -13.76
N GLU A 50 -14.60 -32.96 -13.82
CA GLU A 50 -13.34 -33.41 -14.44
C GLU A 50 -13.21 -32.97 -15.91
N SER A 51 -14.33 -32.85 -16.63
CA SER A 51 -14.30 -32.41 -18.03
C SER A 51 -13.88 -30.94 -18.14
N TYR A 52 -14.30 -30.09 -17.20
CA TYR A 52 -13.90 -28.70 -17.13
C TYR A 52 -12.42 -28.56 -16.73
N ARG A 53 -11.93 -29.36 -15.79
CA ARG A 53 -10.49 -29.40 -15.44
C ARG A 53 -9.63 -29.81 -16.63
N GLU A 54 -10.04 -30.85 -17.35
CA GLU A 54 -9.33 -31.31 -18.53
C GLU A 54 -9.33 -30.24 -19.64
N ALA A 55 -10.44 -29.52 -19.83
CA ALA A 55 -10.50 -28.41 -20.77
C ALA A 55 -9.54 -27.26 -20.36
N LEU A 56 -9.43 -26.94 -19.07
CA LEU A 56 -8.47 -25.94 -18.58
C LEU A 56 -7.02 -26.39 -18.75
N ARG A 57 -6.73 -27.66 -18.50
CA ARG A 57 -5.40 -28.26 -18.72
C ARG A 57 -5.04 -28.22 -20.20
N SER A 58 -5.94 -28.68 -21.06
CA SER A 58 -5.78 -28.64 -22.52
C SER A 58 -5.55 -27.21 -23.02
N LEU A 59 -6.30 -26.22 -22.50
CA LEU A 59 -6.07 -24.81 -22.83
C LEU A 59 -4.71 -24.31 -22.35
N SER A 60 -4.31 -24.67 -21.12
CA SER A 60 -2.99 -24.33 -20.56
C SER A 60 -1.85 -24.91 -21.40
N GLU A 61 -1.98 -26.16 -21.81
CA GLU A 61 -1.04 -26.82 -22.70
C GLU A 61 -1.01 -26.16 -24.08
N ALA A 62 -2.16 -25.94 -24.71
CA ALA A 62 -2.24 -25.30 -26.03
C ALA A 62 -1.60 -23.90 -26.03
N LEU A 63 -1.85 -23.09 -24.99
CA LEU A 63 -1.26 -21.76 -24.86
C LEU A 63 0.24 -21.81 -24.52
N SER A 64 0.68 -22.84 -23.82
CA SER A 64 2.10 -23.04 -23.47
C SER A 64 2.91 -23.66 -24.60
N GLY A 65 2.31 -23.86 -25.79
CA GLY A 65 2.95 -24.53 -26.92
C GLY A 65 3.11 -26.03 -26.67
N GLY A 66 2.02 -26.67 -26.24
CA GLY A 66 1.91 -28.04 -25.73
C GLY A 66 2.87 -29.03 -26.39
N ALA A 67 3.34 -30.00 -25.59
CA ALA A 67 4.41 -30.96 -25.86
C ALA A 67 4.23 -31.83 -27.13
N ALA A 68 4.04 -31.21 -28.29
CA ALA A 68 4.02 -31.81 -29.60
C ALA A 68 5.49 -32.00 -30.02
N GLY A 69 6.14 -32.98 -29.38
CA GLY A 69 7.38 -33.55 -29.90
C GLY A 69 8.51 -33.68 -28.89
N GLY A 70 8.44 -34.72 -28.06
CA GLY A 70 9.64 -35.40 -27.59
C GLY A 70 9.81 -35.47 -26.09
N SER A 71 9.31 -36.54 -25.49
CA SER A 71 9.75 -37.11 -24.22
C SER A 71 11.21 -37.61 -24.25
N GLY A 72 12.09 -36.95 -25.00
CA GLY A 72 13.48 -37.31 -25.22
C GLY A 72 14.42 -36.69 -24.18
N SER A 73 14.30 -37.13 -22.93
CA SER A 73 15.38 -37.25 -21.92
C SER A 73 16.40 -36.11 -21.73
N GLY A 74 16.03 -34.85 -21.93
CA GLY A 74 16.86 -33.71 -21.54
C GLY A 74 16.01 -32.69 -20.79
N GLY A 75 15.68 -32.98 -19.52
CA GLY A 75 14.76 -32.22 -18.67
C GLY A 75 15.27 -30.84 -18.24
N GLY A 76 15.85 -30.07 -19.16
CA GLY A 76 16.27 -28.70 -18.93
C GLY A 76 15.16 -27.68 -19.24
N PRO A 77 15.29 -26.45 -18.73
CA PRO A 77 14.36 -25.36 -18.96
C PRO A 77 14.35 -25.00 -20.45
N SER A 78 13.15 -24.80 -21.00
CA SER A 78 13.03 -24.30 -22.37
C SER A 78 13.54 -22.85 -22.44
N PRO A 79 14.30 -22.47 -23.49
CA PRO A 79 14.72 -21.09 -23.67
C PRO A 79 13.49 -20.17 -23.82
N PRO A 80 13.62 -18.87 -23.49
CA PRO A 80 12.55 -17.90 -23.69
C PRO A 80 12.10 -17.87 -25.16
N GLY A 81 10.78 -17.89 -25.38
CA GLY A 81 10.19 -18.05 -26.71
C GLY A 81 8.78 -17.48 -26.83
N GLU A 82 7.93 -18.15 -27.60
CA GLU A 82 6.58 -17.68 -27.94
C GLU A 82 5.70 -17.45 -26.71
N LEU A 83 5.83 -18.29 -25.68
CA LEU A 83 5.04 -18.16 -24.46
C LEU A 83 5.30 -16.83 -23.72
N GLN A 84 6.56 -16.39 -23.63
CA GLN A 84 6.90 -15.08 -23.07
C GLN A 84 6.40 -13.93 -23.96
N GLN A 85 6.38 -14.12 -25.27
CA GLN A 85 5.77 -13.14 -26.18
C GLN A 85 4.24 -13.05 -26.00
N LEU A 86 3.57 -14.18 -25.79
CA LEU A 86 2.15 -14.25 -25.47
C LEU A 86 1.84 -13.59 -24.12
N ALA A 87 2.69 -13.75 -23.12
CA ALA A 87 2.57 -13.06 -21.83
C ALA A 87 2.56 -11.53 -21.99
N CYS A 88 3.35 -11.00 -22.93
CA CYS A 88 3.40 -9.58 -23.27
C CYS A 88 2.32 -9.15 -24.27
N HIS A 89 1.56 -10.08 -24.85
CA HIS A 89 0.57 -9.78 -25.87
C HIS A 89 -0.70 -9.16 -25.26
N PRO A 90 -1.30 -8.09 -25.84
CA PRO A 90 -2.46 -7.39 -25.28
C PRO A 90 -3.70 -8.26 -25.02
N SER A 91 -3.87 -9.35 -25.76
CA SER A 91 -5.01 -10.27 -25.61
C SER A 91 -4.66 -11.55 -24.86
N ALA A 92 -3.45 -12.08 -25.06
CA ALA A 92 -3.07 -13.37 -24.48
C ALA A 92 -2.55 -13.21 -23.04
N GLY A 93 -1.85 -12.12 -22.71
CA GLY A 93 -1.40 -11.83 -21.35
C GLY A 93 -2.56 -11.80 -20.33
N PRO A 94 -3.64 -11.03 -20.56
CA PRO A 94 -4.82 -11.06 -19.69
C PRO A 94 -5.47 -12.44 -19.58
N LEU A 95 -5.50 -13.23 -20.67
CA LEU A 95 -6.03 -14.59 -20.65
C LEU A 95 -5.17 -15.50 -19.76
N LEU A 96 -3.83 -15.41 -19.86
CA LEU A 96 -2.90 -16.15 -19.01
C LEU A 96 -3.04 -15.77 -17.52
N ILE A 97 -3.27 -14.50 -17.21
CA ILE A 97 -3.57 -14.03 -15.84
C ILE A 97 -4.86 -14.68 -15.31
N VAL A 98 -5.93 -14.67 -16.11
CA VAL A 98 -7.21 -15.27 -15.71
C VAL A 98 -7.06 -16.77 -15.54
N LEU A 99 -6.40 -17.45 -16.48
CA LEU A 99 -6.15 -18.88 -16.43
C LEU A 99 -5.36 -19.27 -15.18
N LEU A 100 -4.27 -18.57 -14.87
CA LEU A 100 -3.48 -18.81 -13.65
C LEU A 100 -4.33 -18.69 -12.38
N ARG A 101 -5.18 -17.65 -12.28
CA ARG A 101 -6.07 -17.48 -11.12
C ARG A 101 -7.14 -18.56 -11.03
N VAL A 102 -7.65 -19.04 -12.16
CA VAL A 102 -8.64 -20.13 -12.19
C VAL A 102 -7.97 -21.44 -11.74
N LEU A 103 -6.79 -21.76 -12.28
CA LEU A 103 -6.03 -22.95 -11.89
C LEU A 103 -5.67 -22.90 -10.39
N ALA A 104 -5.17 -21.77 -9.88
CA ALA A 104 -4.86 -21.62 -8.46
C ALA A 104 -6.08 -21.78 -7.54
N ARG A 105 -7.29 -21.46 -8.01
CA ARG A 105 -8.55 -21.65 -7.28
C ARG A 105 -9.05 -23.09 -7.31
N ALA A 106 -8.90 -23.77 -8.45
CA ALA A 106 -9.37 -25.14 -8.64
C ALA A 106 -8.71 -26.12 -7.64
N GLU A 107 -7.48 -25.84 -7.23
CA GLU A 107 -6.68 -26.64 -6.30
C GLU A 107 -7.09 -26.50 -4.82
N LYS A 108 -7.83 -25.45 -4.46
CA LYS A 108 -8.22 -25.20 -3.08
C LYS A 108 -9.40 -26.09 -2.70
N GLY A 109 -9.14 -27.32 -2.24
CA GLY A 109 -10.18 -28.27 -1.77
C GLY A 109 -11.16 -27.65 -0.77
N ASP A 110 -12.42 -28.12 -0.75
CA ASP A 110 -13.52 -27.54 0.06
C ASP A 110 -13.23 -27.50 1.57
N GLY A 111 -12.29 -28.30 2.07
CA GLY A 111 -11.92 -28.35 3.48
C GLY A 111 -10.98 -27.22 3.94
N ALA A 112 -10.36 -26.48 3.03
CA ALA A 112 -9.57 -25.30 3.37
C ALA A 112 -10.42 -24.06 3.14
N ALA A 113 -11.44 -23.84 3.98
CA ALA A 113 -11.88 -22.47 4.24
C ALA A 113 -10.61 -21.62 4.38
N ALA A 114 -10.50 -20.50 3.65
CA ALA A 114 -9.38 -19.58 3.81
C ALA A 114 -9.11 -19.45 5.31
N GLY A 115 -7.90 -19.80 5.78
CA GLY A 115 -7.59 -19.89 7.21
C GLY A 115 -8.23 -18.70 7.94
N GLY A 116 -9.25 -19.00 8.75
CA GLY A 116 -10.25 -18.02 9.21
C GLY A 116 -11.72 -18.47 9.10
N GLY A 117 -12.03 -19.74 8.87
CA GLY A 117 -13.40 -20.27 8.81
C GLY A 117 -14.09 -20.42 10.18
N GLY A 118 -14.32 -19.32 10.88
CA GLY A 118 -15.56 -19.13 11.65
C GLY A 118 -16.47 -18.29 10.76
N GLY A 119 -17.76 -18.63 10.62
CA GLY A 119 -18.65 -18.08 9.58
C GLY A 119 -18.40 -16.61 9.29
N ALA A 120 -18.14 -16.28 8.01
CA ALA A 120 -17.91 -14.92 7.55
C ALA A 120 -19.12 -14.06 7.93
N GLY A 121 -19.04 -13.45 9.10
CA GLY A 121 -20.06 -12.54 9.59
C GLY A 121 -20.10 -11.32 8.68
N ASP A 122 -21.17 -10.54 8.82
CA ASP A 122 -21.33 -9.24 8.18
C ASP A 122 -20.09 -8.32 8.40
N ASP A 123 -19.26 -8.59 9.42
CA ASP A 123 -18.04 -7.87 9.72
C ASP A 123 -16.84 -8.23 8.81
N ASP A 124 -16.71 -9.47 8.34
CA ASP A 124 -15.65 -9.85 7.39
C ASP A 124 -15.91 -9.25 6.00
N GLU A 125 -17.17 -9.17 5.59
CA GLU A 125 -17.55 -8.50 4.34
C GLU A 125 -17.30 -6.98 4.45
N LYS A 126 -17.65 -6.34 5.58
CA LYS A 126 -17.34 -4.92 5.83
C LYS A 126 -15.84 -4.67 5.84
N LYS A 127 -15.05 -5.54 6.47
CA LYS A 127 -13.58 -5.44 6.48
C LYS A 127 -13.01 -5.59 5.07
N SER A 128 -13.50 -6.55 4.29
CA SER A 128 -13.09 -6.73 2.89
C SER A 128 -13.39 -5.49 2.03
N VAL A 129 -14.54 -4.84 2.25
CA VAL A 129 -14.89 -3.60 1.56
C VAL A 129 -14.01 -2.43 2.00
N ALA A 130 -13.68 -2.34 3.29
CA ALA A 130 -12.78 -1.33 3.83
C ALA A 130 -11.36 -1.49 3.26
N ASP A 131 -10.79 -2.69 3.34
CA ASP A 131 -9.48 -3.05 2.81
C ASP A 131 -9.38 -2.75 1.30
N HIS A 132 -10.43 -3.08 0.55
CA HIS A 132 -10.50 -2.76 -0.88
C HIS A 132 -10.43 -1.25 -1.15
N ARG A 133 -11.08 -0.41 -0.34
CA ARG A 133 -11.00 1.06 -0.49
C ARG A 133 -9.61 1.59 -0.14
N LEU A 134 -8.95 0.96 0.82
CA LEU A 134 -7.55 1.19 1.14
C LEU A 134 -6.60 0.68 0.05
N GLY A 135 -7.11 -0.06 -0.95
CA GLY A 135 -6.29 -0.70 -1.98
C GLY A 135 -5.44 -1.85 -1.43
N ILE A 136 -5.74 -2.31 -0.22
CA ILE A 136 -5.24 -3.56 0.34
C ILE A 136 -5.91 -4.67 -0.47
N LEU A 137 -5.12 -5.42 -1.20
CA LEU A 137 -5.64 -6.49 -2.04
C LEU A 137 -6.00 -7.67 -1.12
N PRO A 138 -7.19 -8.27 -1.27
CA PRO A 138 -7.50 -9.49 -0.53
C PRO A 138 -6.48 -10.56 -0.91
N PRO A 139 -6.11 -11.45 0.02
CA PRO A 139 -5.19 -12.54 -0.27
C PRO A 139 -5.74 -13.39 -1.42
N GLU A 140 -4.95 -13.55 -2.47
CA GLU A 140 -5.27 -14.47 -3.55
C GLU A 140 -4.98 -15.92 -3.11
N PRO A 141 -5.77 -16.90 -3.56
CA PRO A 141 -5.48 -18.30 -3.27
C PRO A 141 -4.14 -18.67 -3.88
N LEU A 142 -3.32 -19.35 -3.08
CA LEU A 142 -2.03 -19.85 -3.53
C LEU A 142 -2.23 -21.19 -4.25
N TYR A 143 -1.54 -21.39 -5.37
CA TYR A 143 -1.48 -22.72 -5.97
C TYR A 143 -0.50 -23.63 -5.22
N ARG A 144 -0.64 -24.95 -5.42
CA ARG A 144 0.24 -25.96 -4.84
C ARG A 144 1.40 -26.26 -5.78
N GLU A 145 2.55 -26.58 -5.22
CA GLU A 145 3.69 -27.09 -5.98
C GLU A 145 3.31 -28.38 -6.73
N GLY A 146 3.75 -28.51 -7.98
CA GLY A 146 3.37 -29.62 -8.86
C GLY A 146 1.97 -29.54 -9.48
N SER A 147 1.17 -28.51 -9.18
CA SER A 147 -0.14 -28.31 -9.82
C SER A 147 -0.03 -27.81 -11.26
N ASP A 148 -1.13 -27.84 -12.01
CA ASP A 148 -1.21 -27.27 -13.37
C ASP A 148 -0.86 -25.77 -13.40
N ALA A 149 -1.18 -25.03 -12.32
CA ALA A 149 -0.77 -23.64 -12.14
C ALA A 149 0.75 -23.50 -11.94
N ASP A 150 1.36 -24.36 -11.12
CA ASP A 150 2.81 -24.38 -10.90
C ASP A 150 3.56 -24.66 -12.21
N GLY A 151 3.13 -25.70 -12.94
CA GLY A 151 3.70 -26.03 -14.26
C GLY A 151 3.56 -24.89 -15.28
N LEU A 152 2.41 -24.20 -15.32
CA LEU A 152 2.23 -23.03 -16.17
C LEU A 152 3.20 -21.90 -15.79
N VAL A 153 3.34 -21.57 -14.50
CA VAL A 153 4.23 -20.49 -14.06
C VAL A 153 5.70 -20.82 -14.31
N LYS A 154 6.15 -22.05 -14.02
CA LYS A 154 7.52 -22.48 -14.29
C LYS A 154 7.86 -22.37 -15.77
N ARG A 155 6.95 -22.75 -16.68
CA ARG A 155 7.12 -22.54 -18.13
C ARG A 155 7.17 -21.06 -18.50
N LEU A 156 6.28 -20.23 -17.94
CA LEU A 156 6.27 -18.78 -18.17
C LEU A 156 7.57 -18.10 -17.76
N LEU A 157 8.21 -18.57 -16.69
CA LEU A 157 9.46 -18.03 -16.18
C LEU A 157 10.71 -18.73 -16.72
N CYS A 158 10.58 -19.73 -17.60
CA CYS A 158 11.68 -20.61 -18.02
C CYS A 158 12.45 -21.18 -16.81
N TRP A 159 11.71 -21.60 -15.79
CA TRP A 159 12.25 -22.07 -14.50
C TRP A 159 12.81 -23.49 -14.62
N ASP A 160 13.95 -23.72 -13.98
CA ASP A 160 14.63 -25.03 -13.90
C ASP A 160 14.54 -25.60 -12.48
N ASP A 161 13.76 -26.67 -12.30
CA ASP A 161 13.63 -27.33 -11.01
C ASP A 161 14.92 -28.07 -10.59
N ALA A 162 15.78 -28.46 -11.54
CA ALA A 162 17.02 -29.15 -11.23
C ALA A 162 18.02 -28.24 -10.50
N VAL A 163 17.93 -26.93 -10.74
CA VAL A 163 18.78 -25.92 -10.12
C VAL A 163 18.27 -25.53 -8.73
N ALA A 164 16.94 -25.49 -8.53
CA ALA A 164 16.35 -25.01 -7.29
C ALA A 164 16.59 -25.92 -6.07
N ALA A 165 16.89 -27.21 -6.30
CA ALA A 165 17.13 -28.18 -5.23
C ALA A 165 18.49 -28.01 -4.52
N ASP A 166 19.45 -27.30 -5.14
CA ASP A 166 20.84 -27.18 -4.65
C ASP A 166 21.08 -25.87 -3.85
N GLU A 167 20.13 -24.93 -3.86
CA GLU A 167 20.21 -23.66 -3.09
C GLU A 167 19.79 -23.80 -1.62
N GLY A 168 19.62 -25.04 -1.13
CA GLY A 168 19.26 -25.33 0.27
C GLY A 168 20.41 -25.01 1.22
N ASP A 169 20.17 -24.09 2.16
CA ASP A 169 21.07 -23.65 3.25
C ASP A 169 22.17 -22.62 2.90
N ASP A 170 21.83 -21.62 2.09
CA ASP A 170 22.62 -20.38 2.03
C ASP A 170 22.62 -19.66 3.40
N LYS A 171 23.64 -19.97 4.21
CA LYS A 171 24.21 -19.10 5.23
C LYS A 171 24.72 -17.83 4.53
N VAL A 172 23.81 -16.89 4.31
CA VAL A 172 24.17 -15.55 3.87
C VAL A 172 24.89 -14.88 5.04
N ASP A 173 26.22 -14.92 5.02
CA ASP A 173 27.04 -14.17 5.98
C ASP A 173 26.66 -12.68 5.86
N ALA A 174 26.15 -12.11 6.96
CA ALA A 174 25.66 -10.74 7.05
C ALA A 174 26.76 -9.66 6.90
N ALA A 175 27.99 -10.05 6.56
CA ALA A 175 29.12 -9.17 6.33
C ALA A 175 29.28 -8.92 4.82
N GLY A 176 28.69 -7.83 4.35
CA GLY A 176 28.57 -7.49 2.93
C GLY A 176 29.85 -7.02 2.25
N GLU A 177 30.90 -7.83 2.22
CA GLU A 177 32.08 -7.55 1.38
C GLU A 177 32.48 -8.76 0.53
N SER A 178 32.20 -8.62 -0.77
CA SER A 178 32.86 -9.28 -1.91
C SER A 178 33.08 -10.80 -1.82
N SER A 179 32.12 -11.58 -2.29
CA SER A 179 32.36 -12.91 -2.89
C SER A 179 31.09 -13.42 -3.60
N PRO A 180 31.22 -14.42 -4.47
CA PRO A 180 31.94 -14.47 -5.74
C PRO A 180 30.92 -14.32 -6.89
N GLU A 181 31.38 -14.35 -8.14
CA GLU A 181 30.48 -14.47 -9.29
C GLU A 181 29.47 -15.64 -9.10
N PRO A 182 28.23 -15.49 -9.60
CA PRO A 182 27.19 -16.51 -9.42
C PRO A 182 27.74 -17.87 -9.84
N SER A 183 27.67 -18.84 -8.92
CA SER A 183 28.04 -20.22 -9.20
C SER A 183 27.28 -20.73 -10.44
N ALA A 184 27.88 -21.70 -11.13
CA ALA A 184 27.33 -22.31 -12.35
C ALA A 184 25.95 -22.99 -12.16
N SER A 185 25.41 -22.99 -10.94
CA SER A 185 24.10 -23.47 -10.52
C SER A 185 23.04 -22.36 -10.44
N SER A 186 23.14 -21.28 -11.24
CA SER A 186 22.10 -20.24 -11.25
C SER A 186 21.05 -20.49 -12.33
N GLN A 187 19.79 -20.14 -12.04
CA GLN A 187 18.69 -20.19 -13.01
C GLN A 187 19.10 -19.49 -14.31
N ARG A 188 19.27 -20.26 -15.39
CA ARG A 188 19.90 -19.74 -16.63
C ARG A 188 19.10 -18.63 -17.31
N TYR A 189 17.77 -18.78 -17.36
CA TYR A 189 16.88 -17.90 -18.12
C TYR A 189 15.95 -17.07 -17.24
N ALA A 190 15.57 -17.58 -16.06
CA ALA A 190 14.57 -16.96 -15.22
C ALA A 190 14.90 -15.50 -14.82
N PRO A 191 16.14 -15.12 -14.46
CA PRO A 191 16.48 -13.74 -14.14
C PRO A 191 16.16 -12.76 -15.28
N ASP A 192 16.57 -13.10 -16.51
CA ASP A 192 16.33 -12.27 -17.70
C ASP A 192 14.85 -12.22 -18.08
N VAL A 193 14.12 -13.34 -17.95
CA VAL A 193 12.68 -13.39 -18.19
C VAL A 193 11.92 -12.56 -17.16
N ILE A 194 12.26 -12.67 -15.88
CA ILE A 194 11.66 -11.87 -14.81
C ILE A 194 11.92 -10.38 -15.07
N TYR A 195 13.17 -10.02 -15.41
CA TYR A 195 13.53 -8.66 -15.73
C TYR A 195 12.74 -8.13 -16.95
N GLY A 196 12.70 -8.89 -18.04
CA GLY A 196 11.99 -8.54 -19.27
C GLY A 196 10.47 -8.41 -19.07
N LEU A 197 9.83 -9.36 -18.36
CA LEU A 197 8.42 -9.29 -18.03
C LEU A 197 8.12 -8.08 -17.13
N SER A 198 8.99 -7.77 -16.17
CA SER A 198 8.77 -6.61 -15.28
C SER A 198 8.70 -5.28 -16.05
N GLY A 199 9.43 -5.17 -17.16
CA GLY A 199 9.54 -3.95 -17.96
C GLY A 199 8.43 -3.78 -18.99
N GLU A 200 7.68 -4.84 -19.32
CA GLU A 200 6.57 -4.78 -20.28
C GLU A 200 5.22 -4.64 -19.56
N PRO A 201 4.34 -3.69 -19.93
CA PRO A 201 3.09 -3.44 -19.20
C PRO A 201 2.17 -4.63 -18.91
N ARG A 202 2.07 -5.62 -19.80
CA ARG A 202 1.24 -6.82 -19.61
C ARG A 202 2.02 -7.91 -18.90
N GLY A 203 3.29 -8.08 -19.27
CA GLY A 203 4.24 -8.96 -18.57
C GLY A 203 4.33 -8.62 -17.08
N SER A 204 4.34 -7.34 -16.71
CA SER A 204 4.41 -6.89 -15.33
C SER A 204 3.16 -7.29 -14.56
N HIS A 205 1.97 -7.13 -15.15
CA HIS A 205 0.72 -7.56 -14.54
C HIS A 205 0.63 -9.08 -14.34
N LEU A 206 1.19 -9.85 -15.28
CA LEU A 206 1.32 -11.29 -15.13
C LEU A 206 2.27 -11.63 -13.97
N LEU A 207 3.45 -11.01 -13.91
CA LEU A 207 4.41 -11.23 -12.84
C LEU A 207 3.86 -10.82 -11.46
N GLU A 208 3.14 -9.70 -11.36
CA GLU A 208 2.40 -9.31 -10.15
C GLU A 208 1.37 -10.39 -9.74
N THR A 209 0.73 -11.06 -10.70
CA THR A 209 -0.24 -12.14 -10.42
C THR A 209 0.48 -13.41 -9.95
N ILE A 210 1.61 -13.75 -10.57
CA ILE A 210 2.48 -14.85 -10.15
C ILE A 210 2.92 -14.65 -8.70
N LEU A 211 3.47 -13.48 -8.36
CA LEU A 211 3.90 -13.15 -6.99
C LEU A 211 2.77 -13.29 -5.96
N ARG A 212 1.53 -12.94 -6.34
CA ARG A 212 0.36 -13.06 -5.45
C ARG A 212 -0.12 -14.48 -5.24
N THR A 213 0.04 -15.36 -6.23
CA THR A 213 -0.56 -16.71 -6.25
C THR A 213 0.45 -17.84 -6.04
N CYS A 214 1.76 -17.58 -6.13
CA CYS A 214 2.77 -18.60 -5.90
C CYS A 214 2.90 -19.01 -4.43
N PRO A 215 3.28 -20.28 -4.15
CA PRO A 215 3.54 -20.74 -2.79
C PRO A 215 4.78 -20.04 -2.19
N PRO A 216 4.87 -19.92 -0.85
CA PRO A 216 5.95 -19.15 -0.20
C PRO A 216 7.39 -19.55 -0.55
N PRO A 217 7.74 -20.84 -0.69
CA PRO A 217 9.09 -21.23 -1.11
C PRO A 217 9.43 -20.67 -2.49
N PHE A 218 8.54 -20.88 -3.47
CA PHE A 218 8.75 -20.41 -4.84
C PHE A 218 8.75 -18.88 -4.96
N HIS A 219 7.94 -18.18 -4.15
CA HIS A 219 8.01 -16.71 -4.04
C HIS A 219 9.41 -16.23 -3.67
N SER A 220 10.04 -16.88 -2.68
CA SER A 220 11.41 -16.56 -2.26
C SER A 220 12.41 -16.76 -3.40
N SER A 221 12.29 -17.87 -4.13
CA SER A 221 13.14 -18.17 -5.29
C SER A 221 12.99 -17.13 -6.40
N ILE A 222 11.75 -16.72 -6.73
CA ILE A 222 11.50 -15.63 -7.69
C ILE A 222 12.15 -14.32 -7.20
N CYS A 223 12.00 -13.99 -5.92
CA CYS A 223 12.62 -12.78 -5.35
C CYS A 223 14.15 -12.80 -5.45
N PHE A 224 14.77 -13.96 -5.22
CA PHE A 224 16.21 -14.16 -5.31
C PHE A 224 16.71 -14.10 -6.76
N SER A 225 16.18 -14.96 -7.64
CA SER A 225 16.58 -15.02 -9.04
C SER A 225 16.28 -13.73 -9.81
N GLY A 226 15.18 -13.04 -9.47
CA GLY A 226 14.84 -11.72 -10.03
C GLY A 226 15.73 -10.57 -9.53
N GLY A 227 16.60 -10.81 -8.54
CA GLY A 227 17.49 -9.81 -7.97
C GLY A 227 16.80 -8.80 -7.05
N PHE A 228 15.59 -9.08 -6.55
CA PHE A 228 14.84 -8.13 -5.73
C PHE A 228 15.44 -7.92 -4.33
N TYR A 229 16.28 -8.84 -3.86
CA TYR A 229 17.05 -8.65 -2.62
C TYR A 229 18.37 -7.90 -2.82
N ARG A 230 18.70 -7.47 -4.05
CA ARG A 230 19.91 -6.68 -4.34
C ARG A 230 19.54 -5.20 -4.44
N PRO A 231 20.10 -4.30 -3.63
CA PRO A 231 19.73 -2.88 -3.66
C PRO A 231 19.87 -2.21 -5.04
N SER A 232 20.87 -2.60 -5.83
CA SER A 232 21.10 -2.05 -7.18
C SER A 232 20.00 -2.45 -8.17
N SER A 233 19.69 -3.74 -8.27
CA SER A 233 18.62 -4.26 -9.14
C SER A 233 17.24 -3.79 -8.66
N PHE A 234 16.97 -3.83 -7.36
CA PHE A 234 15.72 -3.34 -6.79
C PHE A 234 15.49 -1.85 -7.12
N ARG A 235 16.55 -1.04 -7.03
CA ARG A 235 16.52 0.35 -7.45
C ARG A 235 16.14 0.49 -8.92
N GLU A 236 16.80 -0.26 -9.81
CA GLU A 236 16.52 -0.20 -11.24
C GLU A 236 15.03 -0.46 -11.55
N TYR A 237 14.45 -1.52 -10.97
CA TYR A 237 13.03 -1.79 -11.10
C TYR A 237 12.16 -0.67 -10.55
N ALA A 238 12.52 -0.11 -9.39
CA ALA A 238 11.78 0.97 -8.76
C ALA A 238 11.79 2.27 -9.58
N LEU A 239 12.89 2.56 -10.29
CA LEU A 239 13.02 3.73 -11.17
C LEU A 239 12.21 3.57 -12.46
N HIS A 240 12.02 2.34 -12.94
CA HIS A 240 11.34 2.06 -14.20
C HIS A 240 9.82 2.37 -14.15
N ASP A 241 9.28 2.93 -15.25
CA ASP A 241 7.87 3.37 -15.31
C ASP A 241 6.85 2.24 -15.23
N VAL A 242 7.27 1.00 -15.53
CA VAL A 242 6.44 -0.20 -15.47
C VAL A 242 6.84 -1.09 -14.28
N SER A 243 8.13 -1.40 -14.15
CA SER A 243 8.61 -2.39 -13.18
C SER A 243 8.41 -1.95 -11.72
N ASN A 244 8.19 -0.66 -11.46
CA ASN A 244 7.85 -0.18 -10.13
C ASN A 244 6.55 -0.80 -9.57
N PHE A 245 5.63 -1.24 -10.43
CA PHE A 245 4.43 -1.98 -9.99
C PHE A 245 4.77 -3.40 -9.53
N VAL A 246 5.76 -4.04 -10.15
CA VAL A 246 6.29 -5.33 -9.69
C VAL A 246 7.00 -5.16 -8.34
N VAL A 247 7.77 -4.08 -8.13
CA VAL A 247 8.36 -3.76 -6.83
C VAL A 247 7.29 -3.61 -5.75
N GLN A 248 6.21 -2.88 -6.06
CA GLN A 248 5.07 -2.77 -5.16
C GLN A 248 4.44 -4.13 -4.83
N ALA A 249 4.30 -5.02 -5.82
CA ALA A 249 3.79 -6.37 -5.60
C ALA A 249 4.75 -7.22 -4.76
N VAL A 250 6.06 -7.15 -4.97
CA VAL A 250 7.07 -7.85 -4.16
C VAL A 250 6.96 -7.44 -2.70
N LEU A 251 6.90 -6.13 -2.41
CA LEU A 251 6.73 -5.61 -1.05
C LEU A 251 5.40 -6.06 -0.43
N ALA A 252 4.30 -5.95 -1.18
CA ALA A 252 2.96 -6.33 -0.72
C ALA A 252 2.79 -7.83 -0.49
N THR A 253 3.59 -8.67 -1.16
CA THR A 253 3.48 -10.14 -1.11
C THR A 253 4.59 -10.79 -0.32
N ALA A 254 5.43 -10.03 0.39
CA ALA A 254 6.37 -10.59 1.36
C ALA A 254 5.61 -11.52 2.32
N ARG A 255 6.07 -12.77 2.42
CA ARG A 255 5.41 -13.89 3.11
C ARG A 255 5.91 -14.07 4.52
N THR A 256 7.15 -13.69 4.81
CA THR A 256 7.77 -13.90 6.12
C THR A 256 8.51 -12.65 6.61
N PRO A 257 8.72 -12.51 7.93
CA PRO A 257 9.55 -11.45 8.49
C PRO A 257 10.97 -11.44 7.90
N ALA A 258 11.59 -12.61 7.71
CA ALA A 258 12.93 -12.71 7.12
C ALA A 258 12.99 -12.16 5.69
N GLN A 259 11.94 -12.36 4.88
CA GLN A 259 11.88 -11.73 3.56
C GLN A 259 11.75 -10.20 3.67
N ALA A 260 10.93 -9.70 4.59
CA ALA A 260 10.77 -8.27 4.83
C ALA A 260 12.10 -7.63 5.29
N GLU A 261 12.84 -8.30 6.17
CA GLU A 261 14.18 -7.88 6.63
C GLU A 261 15.19 -7.79 5.47
N ARG A 262 15.12 -8.68 4.48
CA ARG A 262 15.97 -8.62 3.27
C ARG A 262 15.54 -7.51 2.30
N LEU A 263 14.25 -7.23 2.17
CA LEU A 263 13.74 -6.16 1.29
C LEU A 263 13.96 -4.77 1.87
N LEU A 264 13.96 -4.64 3.19
CA LEU A 264 14.06 -3.34 3.86
C LEU A 264 15.34 -2.55 3.48
N PRO A 265 16.56 -3.12 3.52
CA PRO A 265 17.77 -2.46 3.04
C PRO A 265 17.72 -2.01 1.58
N CYS A 266 16.89 -2.65 0.74
CA CYS A 266 16.74 -2.27 -0.66
C CYS A 266 15.86 -1.02 -0.84
N VAL A 267 14.83 -0.85 -0.01
CA VAL A 267 13.88 0.27 -0.13
C VAL A 267 14.31 1.53 0.62
N LEU A 268 15.00 1.41 1.76
CA LEU A 268 15.39 2.57 2.57
C LEU A 268 16.24 3.60 1.79
N PRO A 269 17.27 3.20 0.99
CA PRO A 269 18.04 4.15 0.19
C PRO A 269 17.19 4.94 -0.82
N LEU A 270 16.13 4.32 -1.37
CA LEU A 270 15.21 4.97 -2.30
C LEU A 270 14.33 6.02 -1.61
N ILE A 271 14.01 5.83 -0.34
CA ILE A 271 13.25 6.78 0.46
C ILE A 271 14.14 7.97 0.86
N ARG A 272 15.36 7.67 1.33
CA ARG A 272 16.35 8.69 1.70
C ARG A 272 16.85 9.52 0.52
N GLY A 273 16.79 8.97 -0.70
CA GLY A 273 17.38 9.58 -1.88
C GLY A 273 18.90 9.38 -1.97
N GLU A 274 19.40 8.25 -1.45
CA GLU A 274 20.83 7.90 -1.45
C GLU A 274 21.31 7.39 -2.81
N GLY A 275 22.63 7.42 -3.07
CA GLY A 275 23.27 6.90 -4.30
C GLY A 275 23.44 7.92 -5.44
N ASP A 276 23.86 7.46 -6.62
CA ASP A 276 24.30 8.35 -7.71
C ASP A 276 23.17 9.14 -8.38
N ASP A 277 21.98 8.55 -8.44
CA ASP A 277 20.74 9.24 -8.80
C ASP A 277 20.09 9.93 -7.59
N ALA A 278 20.87 10.70 -6.82
CA ALA A 278 20.41 11.46 -5.65
C ALA A 278 19.28 12.48 -5.94
N ARG A 279 18.89 12.61 -7.22
CA ARG A 279 17.73 13.39 -7.65
C ARG A 279 16.42 12.62 -7.52
N TYR A 280 16.48 11.31 -7.27
CA TYR A 280 15.34 10.44 -7.16
C TYR A 280 15.15 9.99 -5.71
N THR A 281 14.00 10.35 -5.16
CA THR A 281 13.43 9.71 -3.98
C THR A 281 12.00 9.34 -4.29
N VAL A 282 11.52 8.22 -3.72
CA VAL A 282 10.11 7.83 -3.84
C VAL A 282 9.16 8.85 -3.20
N LEU A 283 9.69 9.77 -2.39
CA LEU A 283 8.98 10.88 -1.77
C LEU A 283 8.75 12.08 -2.70
N ASP A 284 9.49 12.18 -3.81
CA ASP A 284 9.33 13.27 -4.78
C ASP A 284 8.11 12.98 -5.66
N LYS A 285 7.07 13.82 -5.51
CA LYS A 285 5.82 13.71 -6.26
C LYS A 285 6.02 13.79 -7.77
N LYS A 286 7.12 14.41 -8.25
CA LYS A 286 7.45 14.46 -9.68
C LYS A 286 7.65 13.07 -10.27
N HIS A 287 8.13 12.11 -9.48
CA HIS A 287 8.41 10.74 -9.93
C HIS A 287 7.19 9.83 -9.86
N ARG A 288 6.14 10.19 -9.09
CA ARG A 288 4.90 9.40 -8.92
C ARG A 288 5.15 7.97 -8.39
N ARG A 289 6.00 7.85 -7.36
CA ARG A 289 6.48 6.55 -6.84
C ARG A 289 6.09 6.31 -5.39
N GLY A 290 5.16 7.09 -4.86
CA GLY A 290 4.63 6.96 -3.50
C GLY A 290 4.02 5.58 -3.21
N GLY A 291 3.55 4.84 -4.23
CA GLY A 291 3.07 3.47 -4.07
C GLY A 291 4.11 2.52 -3.47
N ILE A 292 5.41 2.74 -3.75
CA ILE A 292 6.50 1.95 -3.15
C ILE A 292 6.59 2.22 -1.65
N LEU A 293 6.51 3.50 -1.22
CA LEU A 293 6.50 3.85 0.20
C LEU A 293 5.30 3.21 0.91
N TRP A 294 4.11 3.29 0.29
CA TRP A 294 2.91 2.67 0.86
C TRP A 294 3.09 1.17 1.06
N ARG A 295 3.54 0.42 0.03
CA ARG A 295 3.75 -1.03 0.16
C ARG A 295 4.87 -1.40 1.12
N ALA A 296 5.90 -0.56 1.24
CA ALA A 296 6.93 -0.73 2.28
C ALA A 296 6.34 -0.55 3.69
N ALA A 297 5.49 0.46 3.90
CA ALA A 297 4.80 0.67 5.18
C ALA A 297 3.86 -0.49 5.52
N GLU A 298 3.11 -0.99 4.55
CA GLU A 298 2.26 -2.18 4.70
C GLU A 298 3.08 -3.43 5.07
N MET A 299 4.18 -3.68 4.36
CA MET A 299 5.10 -4.79 4.64
C MET A 299 5.67 -4.70 6.06
N CYS A 300 6.19 -3.54 6.45
CA CYS A 300 6.74 -3.28 7.78
C CYS A 300 5.70 -3.49 8.88
N ALA A 301 4.48 -2.98 8.68
CA ALA A 301 3.39 -3.13 9.65
C ALA A 301 2.92 -4.59 9.77
N THR A 302 2.78 -5.30 8.64
CA THR A 302 2.33 -6.69 8.59
C THR A 302 3.30 -7.64 9.28
N HIS A 303 4.60 -7.50 8.98
CA HIS A 303 5.64 -8.39 9.52
C HIS A 303 6.26 -7.89 10.82
N ARG A 304 5.92 -6.68 11.26
CA ARG A 304 6.47 -6.02 12.45
C ARG A 304 8.00 -5.84 12.39
N VAL A 305 8.50 -5.52 11.20
CA VAL A 305 9.93 -5.35 10.91
C VAL A 305 10.18 -3.91 10.46
N GLY A 306 11.25 -3.29 10.94
CA GLY A 306 11.82 -2.10 10.30
C GLY A 306 10.98 -0.82 10.35
N THR A 307 9.97 -0.76 11.20
CA THR A 307 9.00 0.35 11.16
C THR A 307 9.63 1.66 11.65
N ASP A 308 10.46 1.62 12.69
CA ASP A 308 11.23 2.78 13.16
C ASP A 308 12.23 3.26 12.09
N GLU A 309 12.93 2.33 11.44
CA GLU A 309 13.86 2.61 10.34
C GLU A 309 13.14 3.27 9.17
N LEU A 310 11.94 2.81 8.83
CA LEU A 310 11.13 3.36 7.76
C LEU A 310 10.70 4.80 8.07
N VAL A 311 10.19 5.07 9.28
CA VAL A 311 9.81 6.44 9.70
C VAL A 311 11.03 7.36 9.67
N ARG A 312 12.18 6.90 10.18
CA ARG A 312 13.44 7.64 10.15
C ARG A 312 13.88 7.98 8.71
N ALA A 313 13.85 6.99 7.82
CA ALA A 313 14.19 7.18 6.41
C ALA A 313 13.26 8.18 5.70
N VAL A 314 11.96 8.18 6.02
CA VAL A 314 11.01 9.18 5.50
C VAL A 314 11.41 10.59 5.93
N ARG A 315 11.77 10.78 7.22
CA ARG A 315 12.20 12.09 7.73
C ARG A 315 13.50 12.56 7.06
N GLU A 316 14.48 11.68 6.94
CA GLU A 316 15.75 11.97 6.25
C GLU A 316 15.54 12.28 4.76
N GLY A 317 14.66 11.54 4.09
CA GLY A 317 14.30 11.75 2.69
C GLY A 317 13.63 13.10 2.46
N TYR A 318 12.67 13.50 3.30
CA TYR A 318 12.08 14.84 3.20
C TYR A 318 13.05 15.95 3.59
N GLY A 319 13.95 15.72 4.55
CA GLY A 319 15.05 16.64 4.85
C GLY A 319 15.92 16.91 3.62
N THR A 320 16.21 15.84 2.86
CA THR A 320 16.99 15.90 1.60
C THR A 320 16.24 16.64 0.50
N LEU A 321 14.94 16.40 0.36
CA LEU A 321 14.10 17.15 -0.58
C LEU A 321 14.02 18.64 -0.24
N ALA A 322 13.82 18.98 1.03
CA ALA A 322 13.76 20.37 1.47
C ALA A 322 15.09 21.10 1.24
N ALA A 323 16.23 20.44 1.48
CA ALA A 323 17.54 20.99 1.18
C ALA A 323 17.71 21.27 -0.33
N LYS A 324 17.31 20.32 -1.18
CA LYS A 324 17.35 20.46 -2.64
C LYS A 324 16.44 21.60 -3.13
N GLU A 325 15.23 21.71 -2.60
CA GLU A 325 14.29 22.79 -2.94
C GLU A 325 14.83 24.18 -2.59
N ARG A 326 15.59 24.30 -1.47
CA ARG A 326 16.27 25.55 -1.10
C ARG A 326 17.41 25.87 -2.05
N ASP A 327 18.23 24.88 -2.42
CA ASP A 327 19.33 25.06 -3.37
C ASP A 327 18.83 25.45 -4.76
N GLU A 328 17.69 24.91 -5.22
CA GLU A 328 17.06 25.26 -6.51
C GLU A 328 16.44 26.68 -6.50
N ARG A 329 16.09 27.22 -5.33
CA ARG A 329 15.52 28.58 -5.18
C ARG A 329 16.56 29.66 -4.92
N ALA A 330 17.78 29.30 -4.51
CA ALA A 330 18.83 30.27 -4.26
C ALA A 330 19.17 31.04 -5.57
N PRO A 331 19.24 32.38 -5.54
CA PRO A 331 19.61 33.15 -6.72
C PRO A 331 20.99 32.68 -7.23
N PRO A 332 21.20 32.63 -8.57
CA PRO A 332 22.52 32.38 -9.10
C PRO A 332 23.47 33.43 -8.51
N ILE A 333 24.52 32.97 -7.84
CA ILE A 333 25.57 33.85 -7.36
C ILE A 333 26.21 34.42 -8.62
N GLU A 334 26.03 35.72 -8.85
CA GLU A 334 26.76 36.45 -9.89
C GLU A 334 28.23 36.47 -9.45
N ASP A 335 28.98 35.48 -9.94
CA ASP A 335 30.43 35.47 -9.84
C ASP A 335 30.90 36.70 -10.63
N GLY A 336 31.22 37.78 -9.90
CA GLY A 336 31.68 39.04 -10.48
C GLY A 336 32.78 38.81 -11.51
N ASP A 337 32.72 39.59 -12.59
CA ASP A 337 33.42 39.48 -13.89
C ASP A 337 34.95 39.32 -13.80
N GLY A 338 35.40 38.20 -13.23
CA GLY A 338 36.75 37.69 -13.30
C GLY A 338 36.87 36.80 -14.52
N GLU A 339 37.14 37.44 -15.64
CA GLU A 339 37.54 36.81 -16.89
C GLU A 339 38.64 35.77 -16.61
N ASP A 340 38.45 34.56 -17.16
CA ASP A 340 39.37 33.41 -17.16
C ASP A 340 39.21 32.34 -16.04
N GLY A 341 38.41 31.29 -16.31
CA GLY A 341 38.33 30.15 -15.40
C GLY A 341 37.26 29.06 -15.66
N THR A 342 36.95 28.72 -16.91
CA THR A 342 35.84 27.82 -17.33
C THR A 342 35.89 26.33 -16.89
N LYS A 343 36.65 25.92 -15.87
CA LYS A 343 36.86 24.47 -15.58
C LYS A 343 36.75 24.00 -14.12
N LYS A 344 36.21 24.78 -13.19
CA LYS A 344 36.09 24.34 -11.78
C LYS A 344 34.70 24.53 -11.14
N ARG A 345 33.62 24.07 -11.79
CA ARG A 345 32.44 23.57 -11.06
C ARG A 345 32.76 22.19 -10.46
N LYS A 346 33.82 22.14 -9.64
CA LYS A 346 34.36 20.95 -8.99
C LYS A 346 33.49 20.66 -7.76
N LYS A 347 32.86 19.48 -7.74
CA LYS A 347 32.35 18.75 -6.57
C LYS A 347 32.17 19.64 -5.32
N ARG A 348 31.03 20.32 -5.18
CA ARG A 348 30.58 20.69 -3.83
C ARG A 348 30.37 19.37 -3.09
N ALA A 349 31.34 19.04 -2.24
CA ALA A 349 31.31 17.84 -1.41
C ALA A 349 29.96 17.80 -0.69
N ARG A 350 29.27 16.65 -0.76
CA ARG A 350 28.05 16.38 0.00
C ARG A 350 28.30 16.83 1.44
N LYS A 351 27.61 17.88 1.89
CA LYS A 351 27.71 18.32 3.28
C LYS A 351 27.30 17.16 4.17
N PRO A 352 28.08 16.82 5.22
CA PRO A 352 27.71 15.78 6.16
C PRO A 352 26.42 16.19 6.88
N GLY A 353 25.45 15.27 6.94
CA GLY A 353 24.25 15.34 7.78
C GLY A 353 23.17 16.28 7.23
N VAL A 354 22.39 15.81 6.25
CA VAL A 354 21.09 16.45 6.00
C VAL A 354 20.21 16.20 7.22
N ALA A 355 19.81 17.28 7.89
CA ALA A 355 18.92 17.19 9.05
C ALA A 355 17.61 16.50 8.66
N ALA A 356 17.18 15.53 9.46
CA ALA A 356 15.88 14.89 9.32
C ALA A 356 14.75 15.93 9.44
N ALA A 357 13.75 15.86 8.57
CA ALA A 357 12.61 16.75 8.64
C ALA A 357 11.79 16.55 9.95
N PRO A 358 11.18 17.63 10.48
CA PRO A 358 10.18 17.53 11.54
C PRO A 358 9.02 16.61 11.15
N LEU A 359 8.40 15.95 12.14
CA LEU A 359 7.32 14.98 11.91
C LEU A 359 6.06 15.64 11.32
N ASP A 360 5.71 16.86 11.77
CA ASP A 360 4.57 17.61 11.26
C ASP A 360 4.78 18.01 9.78
N GLU A 361 5.99 18.42 9.41
CA GLU A 361 6.35 18.68 8.00
C GLU A 361 6.24 17.39 7.18
N CYS A 362 6.74 16.25 7.69
CA CYS A 362 6.63 14.96 7.01
C CYS A 362 5.16 14.59 6.76
N VAL A 363 4.30 14.71 7.77
CA VAL A 363 2.87 14.41 7.66
C VAL A 363 2.19 15.31 6.63
N ARG A 364 2.43 16.62 6.66
CA ARG A 364 1.85 17.54 5.66
C ARG A 364 2.32 17.21 4.25
N ARG A 365 3.61 16.91 4.06
CA ARG A 365 4.16 16.52 2.74
C ARG A 365 3.62 15.19 2.24
N LEU A 366 3.47 14.19 3.13
CA LEU A 366 2.87 12.89 2.82
C LEU A 366 1.42 13.04 2.41
N LEU A 367 0.61 13.78 3.18
CA LEU A 367 -0.80 13.95 2.88
C LEU A 367 -1.04 14.85 1.66
N ASP A 368 -0.16 15.81 1.36
CA ASP A 368 -0.41 16.84 0.33
C ASP A 368 -1.80 17.48 0.47
N LEU A 369 -2.24 17.69 1.71
CA LEU A 369 -3.62 18.07 1.99
C LEU A 369 -3.89 19.44 1.36
N LYS A 370 -4.91 19.50 0.50
CA LYS A 370 -5.39 20.73 -0.13
C LYS A 370 -6.81 21.01 0.35
N PRO A 371 -7.12 22.27 0.67
CA PRO A 371 -8.48 22.67 1.03
C PRO A 371 -9.47 22.29 -0.08
N PRO A 372 -10.76 22.10 0.25
CA PRO A 372 -11.79 21.96 -0.76
C PRO A 372 -11.86 23.23 -1.64
N GLU A 373 -12.03 23.06 -2.96
CA GLU A 373 -12.08 24.20 -3.90
C GLU A 373 -13.31 25.10 -3.72
N ARG A 374 -14.35 24.60 -3.05
CA ARG A 374 -15.64 25.27 -2.81
C ARG A 374 -16.17 24.85 -1.44
N ASP A 375 -17.01 25.69 -0.84
CA ASP A 375 -17.71 25.35 0.40
C ASP A 375 -18.53 24.06 0.22
N GLY A 376 -18.35 23.12 1.15
CA GLY A 376 -18.95 21.78 1.08
C GLY A 376 -18.27 20.83 0.07
N GLY A 377 -17.19 21.26 -0.58
CA GLY A 377 -16.35 20.41 -1.42
C GLY A 377 -15.55 19.39 -0.61
N ARG A 378 -14.92 18.44 -1.31
CA ARG A 378 -13.97 17.49 -0.70
C ARG A 378 -12.57 18.06 -0.75
N CYS A 379 -11.79 17.83 0.30
CA CYS A 379 -10.36 18.08 0.23
C CYS A 379 -9.70 17.12 -0.77
N SER A 380 -8.51 17.47 -1.23
CA SER A 380 -7.66 16.57 -2.00
C SER A 380 -6.46 16.18 -1.14
N MET A 381 -6.07 14.91 -1.19
CA MET A 381 -4.88 14.40 -0.50
C MET A 381 -4.20 13.31 -1.33
N ASP A 382 -2.91 13.07 -1.10
CA ASP A 382 -2.15 12.02 -1.74
C ASP A 382 -2.53 10.65 -1.17
N ALA A 383 -3.05 9.79 -2.05
CA ALA A 383 -3.55 8.47 -1.66
C ALA A 383 -2.47 7.53 -1.12
N ALA A 384 -1.25 7.59 -1.66
CA ALA A 384 -0.18 6.72 -1.22
C ALA A 384 0.35 7.16 0.14
N GLY A 385 0.51 8.47 0.36
CA GLY A 385 0.88 9.03 1.65
C GLY A 385 -0.15 8.74 2.74
N ALA A 386 -1.45 8.92 2.45
CA ALA A 386 -2.51 8.58 3.40
C ALA A 386 -2.52 7.09 3.77
N ARG A 387 -2.32 6.20 2.80
CA ARG A 387 -2.25 4.74 3.05
C ARG A 387 -0.96 4.30 3.73
N ALA A 388 0.16 4.96 3.47
CA ALA A 388 1.39 4.73 4.24
C ALA A 388 1.16 5.09 5.72
N LEU A 389 0.55 6.26 5.98
CA LEU A 389 0.20 6.68 7.34
C LEU A 389 -0.78 5.73 8.02
N HIS A 390 -1.75 5.17 7.29
CA HIS A 390 -2.67 4.16 7.82
C HIS A 390 -1.91 2.99 8.48
N HIS A 391 -0.95 2.40 7.76
CA HIS A 391 -0.17 1.27 8.28
C HIS A 391 0.79 1.67 9.40
N LEU A 392 1.45 2.83 9.31
CA LEU A 392 2.36 3.30 10.36
C LEU A 392 1.61 3.61 11.67
N VAL A 393 0.48 4.30 11.59
CA VAL A 393 -0.34 4.67 12.76
C VAL A 393 -0.93 3.46 13.46
N GLN A 394 -1.25 2.38 12.75
CA GLN A 394 -1.68 1.12 13.37
C GLN A 394 -0.62 0.51 14.30
N ARG A 395 0.66 0.91 14.15
CA ARG A 395 1.79 0.47 14.98
C ARG A 395 2.18 1.48 16.05
N ALA A 396 1.42 2.56 16.24
CA ALA A 396 1.76 3.63 17.18
C ALA A 396 1.89 3.20 18.64
N ASP A 397 1.27 2.07 19.02
CA ASP A 397 1.28 1.57 20.40
C ASP A 397 2.47 0.63 20.68
N ASP A 398 3.16 0.13 19.64
CA ASP A 398 4.29 -0.79 19.77
C ASP A 398 5.55 -0.37 19.01
N CYS A 399 5.55 0.81 18.40
CA CYS A 399 6.68 1.42 17.71
C CYS A 399 6.81 2.89 18.13
N SER A 400 7.94 3.27 18.73
CA SER A 400 8.14 4.61 19.31
C SER A 400 8.03 5.70 18.26
N SER A 401 8.68 5.53 17.11
CA SER A 401 8.64 6.53 16.04
C SER A 401 7.25 6.66 15.42
N CYS A 402 6.44 5.59 15.42
CA CYS A 402 5.04 5.67 15.01
C CYS A 402 4.17 6.36 16.05
N GLY A 403 4.46 6.15 17.34
CA GLY A 403 3.84 6.89 18.44
C GLY A 403 4.08 8.39 18.32
N GLU A 404 5.32 8.80 18.09
CA GLU A 404 5.70 10.21 17.84
C GLU A 404 5.07 10.75 16.55
N LEU A 405 5.08 9.97 15.46
CA LEU A 405 4.42 10.34 14.21
C LEU A 405 2.93 10.62 14.42
N LEU A 406 2.27 9.82 15.26
CA LEU A 406 0.86 9.99 15.61
C LEU A 406 0.65 11.21 16.52
N SER A 407 1.41 11.34 17.60
CA SER A 407 1.22 12.42 18.58
C SER A 407 1.68 13.77 18.05
N ASP A 408 2.90 13.85 17.54
CA ASP A 408 3.56 15.11 17.24
C ASP A 408 3.35 15.49 15.76
N GLY A 409 3.38 14.49 14.88
CA GLY A 409 3.14 14.68 13.45
C GLY A 409 1.67 14.93 13.11
N LEU A 410 0.80 13.95 13.35
CA LEU A 410 -0.62 14.02 12.98
C LEU A 410 -1.43 14.84 13.98
N ALA A 411 -1.57 14.36 15.21
CA ALA A 411 -2.44 14.97 16.21
C ALA A 411 -1.95 16.36 16.61
N GLY A 412 -0.63 16.56 16.72
CA GLY A 412 0.01 17.83 17.02
C GLY A 412 0.10 18.78 15.82
N GLY A 413 0.49 18.27 14.66
CA GLY A 413 0.82 19.10 13.48
C GLY A 413 -0.36 19.62 12.66
N LEU A 414 -1.52 18.95 12.65
CA LEU A 414 -2.68 19.37 11.86
C LEU A 414 -3.62 20.29 12.64
N THR A 415 -4.21 21.28 11.97
CA THR A 415 -5.20 22.21 12.55
C THR A 415 -6.59 21.56 12.68
N GLY A 416 -7.49 22.19 13.43
CA GLY A 416 -8.89 21.73 13.55
C GLY A 416 -9.62 21.67 12.22
N GLU A 417 -9.41 22.69 11.36
CA GLU A 417 -9.99 22.73 10.01
C GLU A 417 -9.49 21.59 9.12
N GLU A 418 -8.19 21.31 9.12
CA GLU A 418 -7.60 20.17 8.40
C GLU A 418 -8.16 18.83 8.90
N TRP A 419 -8.38 18.68 10.22
CA TRP A 419 -9.02 17.50 10.79
C TRP A 419 -10.48 17.35 10.34
N ALA A 420 -11.25 18.44 10.25
CA ALA A 420 -12.60 18.37 9.71
C ALA A 420 -12.61 17.97 8.23
N TRP A 421 -11.66 18.46 7.43
CA TRP A 421 -11.50 18.03 6.04
C TRP A 421 -11.20 16.55 5.94
N ILE A 422 -10.24 16.04 6.73
CA ILE A 422 -9.89 14.62 6.76
C ILE A 422 -11.08 13.78 7.22
N ALA A 423 -11.78 14.20 8.28
CA ALA A 423 -12.91 13.49 8.84
C ALA A 423 -14.11 13.41 7.88
N ASN A 424 -14.26 14.39 6.98
CA ASN A 424 -15.34 14.40 5.99
C ASN A 424 -14.92 13.89 4.59
N ASP A 425 -13.65 13.59 4.37
CA ASP A 425 -13.17 13.00 3.13
C ASP A 425 -13.21 11.46 3.17
N GLY A 426 -13.58 10.84 2.05
CA GLY A 426 -13.76 9.39 1.98
C GLY A 426 -12.46 8.59 2.09
N LEU A 427 -11.32 9.17 1.70
CA LEU A 427 -10.00 8.58 1.87
C LEU A 427 -9.44 8.96 3.24
N GLY A 428 -9.53 10.23 3.63
CA GLY A 428 -9.08 10.74 4.93
C GLY A 428 -9.73 10.01 6.11
N SER A 429 -11.05 9.83 6.08
CA SER A 429 -11.78 9.14 7.14
C SER A 429 -11.35 7.68 7.28
N ARG A 430 -11.03 7.01 6.16
CA ARG A 430 -10.70 5.57 6.15
C ARG A 430 -9.22 5.30 6.41
N CYS A 431 -8.33 6.08 5.81
CA CYS A 431 -6.90 5.89 5.98
C CYS A 431 -6.41 6.46 7.30
N ILE A 432 -6.95 7.61 7.73
CA ILE A 432 -6.42 8.35 8.89
C ILE A 432 -7.34 8.21 10.09
N MET A 433 -8.62 8.62 10.00
CA MET A 433 -9.51 8.57 11.17
C MET A 433 -9.70 7.13 11.67
N ASP A 434 -10.07 6.19 10.80
CA ASP A 434 -10.24 4.78 11.18
C ASP A 434 -8.92 4.17 11.68
N ALA A 435 -7.76 4.56 11.13
CA ALA A 435 -6.46 4.05 11.61
C ALA A 435 -6.14 4.52 13.03
N ILE A 436 -6.53 5.74 13.40
CA ILE A 436 -6.31 6.31 14.74
C ILE A 436 -7.35 5.78 15.74
N THR A 437 -8.62 5.74 15.32
CA THR A 437 -9.77 5.41 16.17
C THR A 437 -10.06 3.90 16.24
N SER A 438 -9.46 3.09 15.36
CA SER A 438 -9.55 1.64 15.48
C SER A 438 -8.96 1.19 16.81
N THR A 439 -9.79 0.50 17.58
CA THR A 439 -9.35 -0.20 18.78
C THR A 439 -8.47 -1.36 18.34
N ALA A 440 -7.19 -1.32 18.71
CA ALA A 440 -6.35 -2.51 18.56
C ALA A 440 -7.00 -3.66 19.36
N PRO A 441 -7.16 -4.85 18.78
CA PRO A 441 -7.78 -5.98 19.48
C PRO A 441 -6.93 -6.35 20.70
N SER A 442 -7.41 -5.92 21.89
CA SER A 442 -7.20 -6.39 23.28
C SER A 442 -5.85 -6.98 23.74
N THR A 443 -4.78 -6.96 22.95
CA THR A 443 -3.50 -7.58 23.32
C THR A 443 -2.81 -6.71 24.35
N ARG A 444 -3.06 -7.04 25.62
CA ARG A 444 -2.36 -6.60 26.84
C ARG A 444 -2.18 -5.10 26.92
N ARG A 445 -3.15 -4.43 27.55
CA ARG A 445 -3.01 -3.08 28.14
C ARG A 445 -1.72 -3.03 28.98
N ARG A 446 -0.59 -2.62 28.38
CA ARG A 446 0.54 -2.09 29.14
C ARG A 446 0.04 -0.79 29.78
N SER A 447 0.26 -0.65 31.09
CA SER A 447 -0.41 0.32 31.97
C SER A 447 0.03 1.78 31.81
N GLY A 448 0.32 2.22 30.58
CA GLY A 448 0.57 3.63 30.27
C GLY A 448 -0.48 4.14 29.29
N ALA A 449 -0.90 5.41 29.44
CA ALA A 449 -1.72 6.08 28.45
C ALA A 449 -1.04 5.91 27.07
N ASN A 450 -1.67 5.17 26.18
CA ASN A 450 -1.10 4.86 24.89
C ASN A 450 -1.09 6.13 24.01
N ALA A 451 -0.11 6.27 23.12
CA ALA A 451 0.02 7.45 22.25
C ALA A 451 -1.27 7.72 21.47
N ARG A 452 -1.99 6.64 21.12
CA ARG A 452 -3.31 6.66 20.50
C ARG A 452 -4.37 7.38 21.33
N THR A 453 -4.55 7.08 22.62
CA THR A 453 -5.55 7.77 23.45
C THR A 453 -5.26 9.26 23.51
N ARG A 454 -3.99 9.66 23.70
CA ARG A 454 -3.60 11.08 23.69
C ARG A 454 -3.93 11.74 22.36
N ALA A 455 -3.64 11.07 21.25
CA ALA A 455 -3.95 11.57 19.92
C ALA A 455 -5.47 11.72 19.69
N VAL A 456 -6.27 10.74 20.10
CA VAL A 456 -7.74 10.79 20.00
C VAL A 456 -8.30 11.97 20.80
N VAL A 457 -7.85 12.17 22.04
CA VAL A 457 -8.21 13.32 22.89
C VAL A 457 -7.81 14.65 22.23
N ALA A 458 -6.59 14.75 21.72
CA ALA A 458 -6.10 15.95 21.04
C ALA A 458 -6.91 16.27 19.77
N ILE A 459 -7.25 15.25 18.97
CA ILE A 459 -8.08 15.42 17.76
C ILE A 459 -9.50 15.85 18.15
N ARG A 460 -10.08 15.26 19.19
CA ARG A 460 -11.40 15.66 19.72
C ARG A 460 -11.41 17.13 20.08
N SER A 461 -10.42 17.59 20.86
CA SER A 461 -10.29 19.01 21.22
C SER A 461 -10.14 19.92 20.00
N LYS A 462 -9.39 19.51 18.98
CA LYS A 462 -9.24 20.29 17.73
C LYS A 462 -10.51 20.35 16.88
N LEU A 463 -11.39 19.36 17.00
CA LEU A 463 -12.69 19.31 16.31
C LEU A 463 -13.83 19.97 17.11
N GLU A 464 -13.54 20.57 18.27
CA GLU A 464 -14.54 21.25 19.08
C GLU A 464 -15.27 22.34 18.28
N GLY A 465 -16.59 22.33 18.34
CA GLY A 465 -17.47 23.22 17.57
C GLY A 465 -17.78 22.75 16.14
N GLN A 466 -17.12 21.68 15.65
CA GLN A 466 -17.32 21.15 14.30
C GLN A 466 -18.01 19.78 14.29
N LEU A 467 -18.14 19.10 15.43
CA LEU A 467 -18.67 17.74 15.53
C LEU A 467 -20.13 17.65 15.08
N ALA A 468 -20.96 18.64 15.44
CA ALA A 468 -22.36 18.68 15.01
C ALA A 468 -22.51 18.82 13.48
N SER A 469 -21.62 19.58 12.84
CA SER A 469 -21.59 19.71 11.39
C SER A 469 -21.20 18.38 10.75
N LEU A 470 -20.07 17.80 11.19
CA LEU A 470 -19.58 16.50 10.72
C LEU A 470 -20.62 15.37 10.91
N ALA A 471 -21.33 15.37 12.03
CA ALA A 471 -22.36 14.38 12.34
C ALA A 471 -23.55 14.38 11.36
N SER A 472 -23.77 15.49 10.66
CA SER A 472 -24.81 15.61 9.62
C SER A 472 -24.31 15.18 8.23
N GLU A 473 -23.00 15.01 8.05
CA GLU A 473 -22.39 14.73 6.76
C GLU A 473 -22.38 13.24 6.41
N ARG A 474 -22.40 12.95 5.11
CA ARG A 474 -22.41 11.57 4.59
C ARG A 474 -21.19 10.76 5.05
N VAL A 475 -20.02 11.38 5.16
CA VAL A 475 -18.78 10.73 5.61
C VAL A 475 -18.48 11.08 7.06
N GLY A 476 -18.57 12.37 7.42
CA GLY A 476 -18.24 12.87 8.76
C GLY A 476 -18.94 12.14 9.91
N HIS A 477 -20.19 11.68 9.73
CA HIS A 477 -20.92 11.00 10.80
C HIS A 477 -20.27 9.69 11.24
N HIS A 478 -19.58 8.97 10.34
CA HIS A 478 -18.80 7.79 10.70
C HIS A 478 -17.57 8.18 11.54
N SER A 479 -16.87 9.25 11.14
CA SER A 479 -15.70 9.76 11.87
C SER A 479 -16.07 10.19 13.28
N VAL A 480 -17.22 10.86 13.48
CA VAL A 480 -17.70 11.27 14.81
C VAL A 480 -18.02 10.05 15.68
N LYS A 481 -18.70 9.03 15.13
CA LYS A 481 -18.99 7.78 15.85
C LYS A 481 -17.73 7.06 16.28
N ASN A 482 -16.77 6.91 15.36
CA ASN A 482 -15.52 6.21 15.62
C ASN A 482 -14.65 6.98 16.62
N LEU A 483 -14.61 8.31 16.50
CA LEU A 483 -13.94 9.17 17.47
C LEU A 483 -14.55 9.00 18.87
N PHE A 484 -15.86 9.11 19.01
CA PHE A 484 -16.55 8.93 20.30
C PHE A 484 -16.30 7.55 20.91
N ALA A 485 -16.35 6.49 20.10
CA ALA A 485 -16.07 5.13 20.57
C ALA A 485 -14.62 4.96 21.07
N ALA A 486 -13.66 5.62 20.42
CA ALA A 486 -12.24 5.54 20.74
C ALA A 486 -11.82 6.40 21.94
N LEU A 487 -12.66 7.32 22.40
CA LEU A 487 -12.37 8.15 23.58
C LEU A 487 -12.27 7.28 24.84
N PRO A 488 -11.39 7.67 25.79
CA PRO A 488 -11.24 6.92 27.03
C PRO A 488 -12.57 6.85 27.78
N PRO A 489 -12.85 5.73 28.48
CA PRO A 489 -14.03 5.61 29.31
C PRO A 489 -13.98 6.62 30.46
N SER A 490 -15.16 7.03 30.92
CA SER A 490 -15.31 7.90 32.09
C SER A 490 -14.91 7.14 33.36
N THR A 491 -13.66 7.27 33.81
CA THR A 491 -13.12 6.48 34.94
C THR A 491 -12.90 7.25 36.23
N SER A 492 -12.99 8.59 36.24
CA SER A 492 -12.80 9.38 37.47
C SER A 492 -13.53 10.73 37.42
N SER A 493 -13.94 11.23 38.58
CA SER A 493 -14.64 12.52 38.71
C SER A 493 -13.72 13.75 38.59
N GLU A 494 -12.41 13.56 38.39
CA GLU A 494 -11.42 14.65 38.49
C GLU A 494 -10.87 15.13 37.14
N SER A 495 -11.00 14.36 36.06
CA SER A 495 -10.65 14.82 34.70
C SER A 495 -11.90 14.86 33.84
N GLY A 496 -12.15 16.01 33.19
CA GLY A 496 -13.35 16.25 32.38
C GLY A 496 -13.68 15.04 31.49
N ASP A 497 -14.92 14.57 31.60
CA ASP A 497 -15.40 13.43 30.83
C ASP A 497 -15.42 13.79 29.34
N GLU A 498 -14.40 13.29 28.68
CA GLU A 498 -14.06 13.53 27.29
C GLU A 498 -15.21 13.15 26.33
N LYS A 499 -15.98 12.10 26.67
CA LYS A 499 -17.19 11.69 25.95
C LYS A 499 -18.37 12.59 26.27
N ALA A 500 -18.48 13.07 27.51
CA ALA A 500 -19.53 14.01 27.90
C ALA A 500 -19.41 15.33 27.14
N LEU A 501 -18.19 15.80 26.88
CA LEU A 501 -17.94 17.01 26.08
C LEU A 501 -18.45 16.87 24.64
N VAL A 502 -18.26 15.68 24.03
CA VAL A 502 -18.84 15.38 22.70
C VAL A 502 -20.37 15.35 22.77
N ALA A 503 -20.95 14.66 23.75
CA ALA A 503 -22.40 14.59 23.92
C ALA A 503 -23.02 15.97 24.14
N ALA A 504 -22.38 16.83 24.93
CA ALA A 504 -22.79 18.21 25.18
C ALA A 504 -22.82 19.05 23.89
N GLU A 505 -21.79 18.96 23.06
CA GLU A 505 -21.75 19.67 21.77
C GLU A 505 -22.87 19.21 20.84
N LEU A 506 -23.08 17.89 20.73
CA LEU A 506 -24.12 17.32 19.88
C LEU A 506 -25.52 17.68 20.39
N ALA A 507 -25.72 17.74 21.71
CA ALA A 507 -26.99 18.13 22.34
C ALA A 507 -27.39 19.57 21.98
N ARG A 508 -26.42 20.51 21.91
CA ARG A 508 -26.68 21.89 21.45
C ARG A 508 -27.26 21.95 20.03
N SER A 509 -27.02 20.92 19.22
CA SER A 509 -27.50 20.80 17.84
C SER A 509 -28.53 19.69 17.64
N ALA A 510 -29.16 19.18 18.70
CA ALA A 510 -30.06 18.02 18.65
C ALA A 510 -31.21 18.18 17.63
N ASN A 511 -31.80 19.37 17.52
CA ASN A 511 -32.87 19.65 16.55
C ASN A 511 -32.41 19.48 15.10
N ARG A 512 -31.21 19.97 14.77
CA ARG A 512 -30.61 19.82 13.43
C ARG A 512 -30.27 18.36 13.15
N LEU A 513 -29.63 17.70 14.11
CA LEU A 513 -29.21 16.30 13.97
C LEU A 513 -30.40 15.34 13.82
N GLY A 514 -31.49 15.58 14.58
CA GLY A 514 -32.73 14.82 14.49
C GLY A 514 -33.38 14.87 13.10
N GLY A 515 -33.14 15.95 12.34
CA GLY A 515 -33.66 16.14 10.99
C GLY A 515 -33.02 15.23 9.92
N THR A 516 -31.86 14.62 10.19
CA THR A 516 -31.14 13.79 9.20
C THR A 516 -30.95 12.35 9.68
N ALA A 517 -30.91 11.38 8.77
CA ALA A 517 -30.67 9.97 9.14
C ALA A 517 -29.28 9.77 9.77
N MET A 518 -28.27 10.45 9.23
CA MET A 518 -26.89 10.42 9.74
C MET A 518 -26.79 11.04 11.14
N GLY A 519 -27.40 12.22 11.33
CA GLY A 519 -27.42 12.89 12.64
C GLY A 519 -28.14 12.07 13.69
N ARG A 520 -29.29 11.44 13.37
CA ARG A 520 -29.96 10.49 14.27
C ARG A 520 -29.06 9.31 14.64
N ALA A 521 -28.36 8.73 13.67
CA ALA A 521 -27.44 7.62 13.95
C ALA A 521 -26.27 8.01 14.87
N VAL A 522 -25.79 9.25 14.79
CA VAL A 522 -24.77 9.79 15.72
C VAL A 522 -25.36 10.08 17.09
N MET A 523 -26.53 10.71 17.15
CA MET A 523 -27.24 10.96 18.42
C MET A 523 -27.50 9.66 19.16
N ASP A 524 -27.94 8.63 18.45
CA ASP A 524 -28.09 7.30 18.99
C ASP A 524 -26.71 6.82 19.44
N ALA A 525 -25.68 6.75 18.58
CA ALA A 525 -24.34 6.26 18.92
C ALA A 525 -23.71 6.88 20.19
N CYS A 526 -23.89 8.18 20.39
CA CYS A 526 -23.31 8.93 21.51
C CYS A 526 -24.26 9.11 22.72
N SER A 527 -25.44 8.47 22.69
CA SER A 527 -26.49 8.58 23.72
C SER A 527 -26.91 10.03 24.02
N VAL A 528 -27.04 10.86 22.98
CA VAL A 528 -27.28 12.31 23.14
C VAL A 528 -28.63 12.60 23.81
N ARG A 529 -29.64 11.75 23.62
CA ARG A 529 -30.96 11.93 24.25
C ARG A 529 -30.85 11.76 25.77
N GLU A 530 -30.18 10.70 26.21
CA GLU A 530 -29.93 10.44 27.62
C GLU A 530 -29.07 11.54 28.25
N TYR A 531 -28.15 12.14 27.49
CA TYR A 531 -27.39 13.31 27.95
C TYR A 531 -28.30 14.52 28.23
N MET A 532 -29.33 14.73 27.41
CA MET A 532 -30.31 15.79 27.63
C MET A 532 -31.24 15.52 28.81
N GLU A 533 -31.41 14.26 29.23
CA GLU A 533 -32.17 13.87 30.43
C GLU A 533 -31.36 14.06 31.71
N GLY A 534 -30.03 14.00 31.61
CA GLY A 534 -29.09 14.24 32.70
C GLY A 534 -27.81 13.42 32.57
N GLU A 535 -26.72 13.92 33.15
CA GLU A 535 -25.40 13.28 33.01
C GLU A 535 -25.37 11.85 33.58
N ASP A 536 -26.12 11.57 34.65
CA ASP A 536 -26.19 10.22 35.24
C ASP A 536 -26.93 9.21 34.35
N ALA A 537 -28.02 9.64 33.70
CA ALA A 537 -28.74 8.83 32.72
C ALA A 537 -27.84 8.49 31.53
N TRP A 538 -27.10 9.49 31.05
CA TRP A 538 -26.12 9.32 29.99
C TRP A 538 -24.97 8.38 30.37
N ARG A 539 -24.35 8.56 31.53
CA ARG A 539 -23.27 7.66 32.00
C ARG A 539 -23.77 6.21 32.09
N ALA A 540 -24.99 5.99 32.57
CA ALA A 540 -25.60 4.66 32.59
C ALA A 540 -25.85 4.09 31.19
N ALA A 541 -26.25 4.90 30.22
CA ALA A 541 -26.43 4.49 28.83
C ALA A 541 -25.09 4.22 28.13
N ALA A 542 -24.08 5.06 28.35
CA ALA A 542 -22.74 4.91 27.80
C ALA A 542 -22.06 3.63 28.29
N ARG A 543 -22.11 3.35 29.61
CA ARG A 543 -21.57 2.11 30.19
C ARG A 543 -22.20 0.85 29.60
N ARG A 544 -23.54 0.80 29.53
CA ARG A 544 -24.26 -0.34 28.93
C ARG A 544 -23.82 -0.63 27.50
N ARG A 545 -23.47 0.40 26.72
CA ARG A 545 -22.99 0.22 25.35
C ARG A 545 -21.55 -0.25 25.29
N GLU A 546 -20.69 0.27 26.14
CA GLU A 546 -19.31 -0.21 26.25
C GLU A 546 -19.28 -1.70 26.62
N GLU A 547 -20.16 -2.12 27.54
CA GLU A 547 -20.35 -3.52 27.91
C GLU A 547 -20.85 -4.36 26.74
N ALA A 548 -21.84 -3.87 25.98
CA ALA A 548 -22.37 -4.57 24.81
C ALA A 548 -21.33 -4.76 23.69
N VAL A 549 -20.46 -3.77 23.47
CA VAL A 549 -19.35 -3.85 22.49
C VAL A 549 -18.25 -4.79 22.96
N THR A 550 -18.05 -4.93 24.27
CA THR A 550 -17.04 -5.85 24.82
C THR A 550 -17.50 -7.32 24.79
N PHE A 551 -18.82 -7.54 24.78
CA PHE A 551 -19.41 -8.88 24.75
C PHE A 551 -19.48 -9.51 23.34
N LEU A 552 -19.52 -8.66 22.30
CA LEU A 552 -19.41 -9.06 20.90
C LEU A 552 -17.94 -9.21 20.50
#